data_AF-A0A8T7HM74-F1
#
_entry.id   AF-A0A8T7HM74-F1
#
_cell.length_a   1.000
_cell.length_b   1.000
_cell.length_c   1.000
_cell.angle_alpha   90.00
_cell.angle_beta   90.00
_cell.angle_gamma   90.00
#
_symmetry.space_group_name_H-M   'P 1'
#
loop_
_entity.id
_entity.type
_entity.pdbx_description
1 polymer ?
#
loop_
_entity_poly.entity_id
_entity_poly.type
_entity_poly.pdbx_seq_one_letter_code
_entity_poly.pdbx_strand_id
1 'polypeptide(L)' 'LLRLRIKHRRDENMQRLVVITALDNLMKGAAGQAVQCMNIMFGLDETAGLEFAGLHPI' A
#
# COMPACT_ATOMS: atom_id res chain seq x y z
N LEU A 1 5.86 -3.09 6.43
CA LEU A 1 4.46 -3.00 5.98
C LEU A 1 4.43 -2.54 4.55
N LEU A 2 3.75 -3.33 3.72
CA LEU A 2 3.47 -3.05 2.32
C LEU A 2 2.60 -1.79 2.21
N ARG A 3 3.27 -0.63 2.23
CA ARG A 3 2.61 0.67 2.32
C ARG A 3 2.25 1.16 0.93
N LEU A 4 0.97 1.46 0.74
CA LEU A 4 0.50 2.32 -0.34
C LEU A 4 1.11 3.72 -0.16
N ARG A 5 1.82 4.21 -1.15
CA ARG A 5 2.28 5.61 -1.17
C ARG A 5 1.30 6.43 -1.99
N ILE A 6 0.76 7.49 -1.41
CA ILE A 6 -0.16 8.42 -2.09
C ILE A 6 0.50 9.80 -2.15
N LYS A 7 0.48 10.40 -3.34
CA LYS A 7 0.86 11.79 -3.59
C LYS A 7 -0.27 12.47 -4.34
N HIS A 8 -0.45 13.76 -4.12
CA HIS A 8 -1.43 14.55 -4.85
C HIS A 8 -0.84 15.89 -5.29
N ARG A 9 -1.37 16.47 -6.36
CA ARG A 9 -1.04 17.79 -6.87
C ARG A 9 -2.34 18.46 -7.32
N ARG A 10 -2.58 19.69 -6.87
CA ARG A 10 -3.66 20.54 -7.40
C ARG A 10 -3.11 21.43 -8.50
N ASP A 11 -3.86 21.54 -9.57
CA ASP A 11 -3.67 22.51 -10.65
C ASP A 11 -4.88 23.45 -10.61
N GLU A 12 -4.66 24.64 -10.05
CA GLU A 12 -5.71 25.64 -9.82
C GLU A 12 -6.18 26.30 -11.12
N ASN A 13 -5.29 26.40 -12.12
CA ASN A 13 -5.59 26.99 -13.41
C ASN A 13 -6.53 26.09 -14.23
N MET A 14 -6.37 24.77 -14.09
CA MET A 14 -7.19 23.78 -14.79
C MET A 14 -8.31 23.18 -13.93
N GLN A 15 -8.49 23.68 -12.69
CA GLN A 15 -9.44 23.13 -11.71
C GLN A 15 -9.31 21.59 -11.57
N ARG A 16 -8.07 21.08 -11.56
CA ARG A 16 -7.76 19.64 -11.62
C ARG A 16 -7.01 19.18 -10.37
N LEU A 17 -7.42 18.04 -9.83
CA LEU A 17 -6.66 17.30 -8.81
C LEU A 17 -6.05 16.05 -9.45
N VAL A 18 -4.72 15.94 -9.40
CA VAL A 18 -3.99 14.74 -9.81
C VAL A 18 -3.59 13.96 -8.56
N VAL A 19 -4.00 12.70 -8.48
CA VAL A 19 -3.62 11.77 -7.40
C VAL A 19 -2.81 10.63 -8.01
N ILE A 20 -1.65 10.35 -7.43
CA ILE A 20 -0.74 9.28 -7.85
C ILE A 20 -0.58 8.32 -6.67
N THR A 21 -0.73 7.04 -6.96
CA THR A 21 -0.50 5.97 -5.99
C THR A 21 0.57 5.00 -6.49
N ALA A 22 1.36 4.47 -5.55
CA ALA A 22 2.33 3.42 -5.82
C ALA A 22 2.18 2.29 -4.80
N LEU A 23 2.09 1.08 -5.30
CA LEU A 23 2.00 -0.17 -4.54
C LEU A 23 2.67 -1.31 -5.30
N ASP A 24 3.02 -2.38 -4.59
CA ASP A 24 3.36 -3.68 -5.19
C ASP A 24 2.05 -4.43 -5.51
N ASN A 25 1.84 -4.78 -6.78
CA ASN A 25 0.60 -5.36 -7.29
C ASN A 25 0.36 -6.78 -6.81
N LEU A 26 1.40 -7.57 -6.54
CA LEU A 26 1.25 -8.95 -6.06
C LEU A 26 1.22 -9.02 -4.53
N MET A 27 1.93 -8.11 -3.86
CA MET A 27 1.87 -7.97 -2.43
C MET A 27 0.62 -7.17 -2.00
N LYS A 28 0.69 -5.84 -1.88
CA LYS A 28 -0.46 -5.05 -1.38
C LYS A 28 -1.66 -5.08 -2.33
N GLY A 29 -1.44 -5.28 -3.63
CA GLY A 29 -2.51 -5.42 -4.61
C GLY A 29 -3.20 -6.79 -4.66
N ALA A 30 -2.63 -7.82 -4.02
CA ALA A 30 -3.20 -9.16 -4.01
C ALA A 30 -2.89 -9.93 -2.70
N ALA A 31 -1.84 -10.77 -2.71
CA ALA A 31 -1.60 -11.77 -1.66
C ALA A 31 -1.36 -11.15 -0.28
N GLY A 32 -0.63 -10.04 -0.20
CA GLY A 32 -0.40 -9.34 1.06
C GLY A 32 -1.69 -8.79 1.67
N GLN A 33 -2.66 -8.39 0.84
CA GLN A 33 -3.97 -7.96 1.33
C GLN A 33 -4.82 -9.15 1.79
N ALA A 34 -4.74 -10.28 1.10
CA ALA A 34 -5.40 -11.52 1.53
C ALA A 34 -4.87 -12.02 2.89
N VAL A 35 -3.55 -12.02 3.08
CA VAL A 35 -2.91 -12.36 4.37
C VAL A 35 -3.32 -11.38 5.47
N GLN A 36 -3.38 -10.07 5.18
CA GLN A 36 -3.81 -9.08 6.16
C GLN A 36 -5.25 -9.33 6.64
N CYS A 37 -6.16 -9.64 5.70
CA CYS A 37 -7.54 -10.00 6.04
C CYS A 37 -7.61 -11.30 6.85
N MET A 38 -6.82 -12.32 6.46
CA MET A 38 -6.70 -13.57 7.18
C MET A 38 -6.22 -13.33 8.63
N ASN A 39 -5.18 -12.52 8.83
CA ASN A 39 -4.68 -12.18 10.16
C ASN A 39 -5.80 -11.62 11.04
N ILE A 40 -6.58 -10.66 10.52
CA ILE A 40 -7.75 -10.10 11.22
C ILE A 40 -8.80 -11.18 11.52
N MET A 41 -9.15 -12.02 10.53
CA MET A 41 -10.16 -13.08 10.69
C MET A 41 -9.81 -14.09 11.78
N PHE A 42 -8.52 -14.38 11.96
CA PHE A 42 -8.04 -15.34 12.95
C PHE A 42 -7.55 -14.69 14.26
N GLY A 43 -7.74 -13.37 14.43
CA GLY A 43 -7.33 -12.65 15.64
C GLY A 43 -5.81 -12.54 15.83
N LEU A 44 -5.05 -12.67 14.74
CA LEU A 44 -3.61 -12.48 14.72
C LEU A 44 -3.28 -10.99 14.59
N ASP A 45 -2.02 -10.63 14.88
CA ASP A 45 -1.53 -9.29 14.57
C ASP A 45 -1.68 -9.01 13.06
N GLU A 46 -2.34 -7.90 12.71
CA GLU A 46 -2.64 -7.55 11.32
C GLU A 46 -1.38 -7.52 10.44
N THR A 47 -0.22 -7.21 11.02
CA THR A 47 1.05 -7.06 10.32
C THR A 47 1.88 -8.33 10.27
N ALA A 48 1.45 -9.40 10.94
CA ALA A 48 2.16 -10.68 11.00
C ALA A 48 2.46 -11.20 9.58
N GLY A 49 3.75 -11.35 9.27
CA GLY A 49 4.24 -11.82 7.97
C GLY A 49 4.22 -10.77 6.85
N LEU A 50 3.94 -9.50 7.16
CA LEU A 50 3.84 -8.38 6.22
C LEU A 50 4.79 -7.22 6.58
N GLU A 51 5.83 -7.49 7.37
CA GLU A 51 6.71 -6.47 7.97
C GLU A 51 7.72 -5.87 6.98
N PHE A 52 7.99 -6.56 5.87
CA PHE A 52 8.93 -6.12 4.84
C PHE A 52 8.67 -4.67 4.38
N ALA A 53 9.73 -3.87 4.31
CA ALA A 53 9.66 -2.42 4.05
C ALA A 53 9.96 -2.04 2.59
N GLY A 54 10.40 -3.00 1.77
CA GLY A 54 10.89 -2.76 0.41
C GLY A 54 12.41 -2.53 0.37
N LEU A 55 12.95 -2.47 -0.84
CA LEU A 55 14.38 -2.26 -1.10
C LEU A 55 14.61 -0.88 -1.73
N HIS A 56 15.72 -0.25 -1.37
CA HIS A 56 16.28 0.88 -2.10
C HIS A 56 17.59 0.41 -2.75
N PRO A 57 17.80 0.62 -4.06
CA PRO A 57 19.09 0.31 -4.68
C PRO A 57 20.23 1.04 -3.98
N ILE A 58 21.37 0.38 -3.79
CA ILE A 58 22.60 1.02 -3.31
C ILE A 58 23.27 1.84 -4.41
#